data_AF-A0A6J8ABS0-F1
#
_entry.id   AF-A0A6J8ABS0-F1
#
_cell.length_a   1.000
_cell.length_b   1.000
_cell.length_c   1.000
_cell.angle_alpha   90.00
_cell.angle_beta   90.00
_cell.angle_gamma   90.00
#
_symmetry.space_group_name_H-M   'P 1'
#
loop_
_entity.id
_entity.type
_entity.pdbx_description
1 polymer ?
#
loop_
_entity_poly.entity_id
_entity_poly.type
_entity_poly.pdbx_seq_one_letter_code
_entity_poly.pdbx_strand_id
1 'polypeptide(L)'
;MPPLTAFKKTFIQGKYWFGNTTNIEDACRDCLDKYVEDVSADARRHISDQYEYFISNTEDNPSVFQLIRQNLLNLATTMKTWNQDYPIKFIQLEKCLQEKKKELPIISFNEIKQISTEIPNPLNHEELMLYLKFHHELRALVYFEDRPDYIILDTQWLSDAFKCIITAEKFQLGARRHLFTDEWKI
;
A
#
# COMPACT_ATOMS: atom_id res chain seq x y z
N MET A 1 -23.19 12.16 37.28
CA MET A 1 -21.97 11.66 36.61
C MET A 1 -21.87 10.16 36.85
N PRO A 2 -22.02 9.29 35.84
CA PRO A 2 -21.67 7.89 36.01
C PRO A 2 -20.16 7.70 35.76
N PRO A 3 -19.51 6.72 36.41
CA PRO A 3 -18.10 6.44 36.26
C PRO A 3 -17.81 5.74 34.94
N LEU A 4 -16.80 6.21 34.20
CA LEU A 4 -16.25 5.59 33.00
C LEU A 4 -15.58 4.25 33.36
N THR A 5 -16.40 3.21 33.53
CA THR A 5 -15.93 1.84 33.67
C THR A 5 -16.38 1.10 32.42
N ALA A 6 -15.40 0.57 31.68
CA ALA A 6 -15.50 -0.36 30.55
C ALA A 6 -15.04 0.18 29.17
N PHE A 7 -13.75 0.49 29.05
CA PHE A 7 -13.04 0.23 27.80
C PHE A 7 -12.64 -1.25 27.75
N LYS A 8 -13.62 -2.12 27.49
CA LYS A 8 -13.37 -3.47 26.98
C LYS A 8 -13.56 -3.41 25.48
N LYS A 9 -12.49 -3.21 24.71
CA LYS A 9 -12.46 -3.57 23.29
C LYS A 9 -11.12 -4.21 22.92
N THR A 10 -11.25 -5.48 22.61
CA THR A 10 -10.29 -6.45 22.09
C THR A 10 -9.80 -6.05 20.69
N PHE A 11 -8.49 -6.11 20.42
CA PHE A 11 -7.79 -6.40 19.13
C PHE A 11 -6.27 -6.08 19.31
N ILE A 12 -5.23 -6.79 18.85
CA ILE A 12 -4.97 -8.09 18.17
C ILE A 12 -3.73 -8.69 18.87
N GLN A 13 -3.71 -10.01 19.11
CA GLN A 13 -2.56 -10.79 19.59
C GLN A 13 -1.98 -10.45 20.98
N GLY A 14 -2.82 -10.47 22.02
CA GLY A 14 -2.59 -11.19 23.30
C GLY A 14 -1.25 -11.18 24.06
N LYS A 15 -0.26 -10.33 23.76
CA LYS A 15 1.06 -10.34 24.45
C LYS A 15 1.36 -9.08 25.26
N TYR A 16 0.75 -7.95 24.96
CA TYR A 16 1.11 -6.68 25.58
C TYR A 16 -0.09 -6.11 26.34
N TRP A 17 0.05 -6.09 27.67
CA TRP A 17 -0.91 -5.51 28.59
C TRP A 17 -0.60 -4.03 28.78
N PHE A 18 -1.64 -3.20 28.70
CA PHE A 18 -1.58 -1.82 29.18
C PHE A 18 -1.52 -1.86 30.70
N GLY A 19 -0.40 -1.39 31.28
CA GLY A 19 -0.35 -1.06 32.71
C GLY A 19 -1.31 0.09 33.03
N ASN A 20 -1.36 0.52 34.29
CA ASN A 20 -2.12 1.68 34.74
C ASN A 20 -1.56 3.00 34.16
N THR A 21 -1.54 3.14 32.85
CA THR A 21 -1.12 4.34 32.13
C THR A 21 -2.36 5.21 31.93
N THR A 22 -2.35 6.38 32.55
CA THR A 22 -3.41 7.40 32.41
C THR A 22 -3.44 8.02 31.01
N ASN A 23 -2.41 7.78 30.19
CA ASN A 23 -2.20 8.33 28.86
C ASN A 23 -2.07 7.19 27.83
N ILE A 24 -2.87 7.25 26.76
CA ILE A 24 -2.93 6.23 25.71
C ILE A 24 -1.66 6.23 24.84
N GLU A 25 -1.00 7.37 24.68
CA GLU A 25 0.21 7.49 23.84
C GLU A 25 1.38 6.74 24.48
N ASP A 26 1.60 6.93 25.78
CA ASP A 26 2.63 6.22 26.55
C ASP A 26 2.38 4.71 26.53
N ALA A 27 1.11 4.32 26.66
CA ALA A 27 0.70 2.91 26.62
C ALA A 27 0.97 2.27 25.25
N CYS A 28 0.75 3.01 24.15
CA CYS A 28 1.03 2.50 22.81
C CYS A 28 2.53 2.45 22.50
N ARG A 29 3.30 3.43 22.99
CA ARG A 29 4.77 3.47 22.85
C ARG A 29 5.42 2.28 23.56
N ASP A 30 5.06 2.03 24.83
CA ASP A 30 5.54 0.87 25.59
C ASP A 30 5.24 -0.48 24.90
N CYS A 31 4.10 -0.57 24.22
CA CYS A 31 3.71 -1.76 23.46
C CYS A 31 4.56 -1.94 22.21
N LEU A 32 4.82 -0.84 21.49
CA LEU A 32 5.66 -0.83 20.30
C LEU A 32 7.10 -1.18 20.64
N ASP A 33 7.66 -0.61 21.72
CA ASP A 33 9.02 -0.88 22.18
C ASP A 33 9.21 -2.38 22.49
N LYS A 34 8.27 -2.96 23.24
CA LYS A 34 8.28 -4.41 23.54
C LYS A 34 8.15 -5.25 22.26
N TYR A 35 7.33 -4.83 21.31
CA TYR A 35 7.22 -5.52 20.02
C TYR A 35 8.53 -5.46 19.25
N VAL A 36 9.20 -4.31 19.19
CA VAL A 36 10.51 -4.15 18.53
C VAL A 36 11.57 -5.02 19.19
N GLU A 37 11.56 -5.14 20.52
CA GLU A 37 12.45 -6.04 21.27
C GLU A 37 12.22 -7.52 20.92
N ASP A 38 10.97 -7.95 20.82
CA ASP A 38 10.57 -9.33 20.52
C ASP A 38 10.81 -9.74 19.05
N VAL A 39 10.95 -8.77 18.13
CA VAL A 39 11.12 -9.02 16.70
C VAL A 39 12.60 -9.33 16.37
N SER A 40 12.83 -10.28 15.46
CA SER A 40 14.19 -10.65 15.01
C SER A 40 14.92 -9.46 14.39
N ALA A 41 16.25 -9.42 14.51
CA ALA A 41 17.06 -8.33 13.95
C ALA A 41 16.78 -8.09 12.45
N ASP A 42 16.52 -9.17 11.69
CA ASP A 42 16.16 -9.13 10.28
C ASP A 42 14.79 -8.52 9.98
N ALA A 43 13.87 -8.52 10.94
CA ALA A 43 12.56 -7.91 10.78
C ALA A 43 12.52 -6.47 11.33
N ARG A 44 13.41 -6.12 12.28
CA ARG A 44 13.54 -4.75 12.81
C ARG A 44 13.89 -3.72 11.74
N ARG A 45 14.68 -4.09 10.72
CA ARG A 45 15.01 -3.20 9.58
C ARG A 45 13.79 -2.74 8.77
N HIS A 46 12.65 -3.41 8.93
CA HIS A 46 11.39 -3.06 8.25
C HIS A 46 10.43 -2.26 9.15
N ILE A 47 10.78 -2.05 10.42
CA ILE A 47 10.02 -1.20 11.34
C ILE A 47 10.66 0.19 11.31
N SER A 48 9.90 1.18 10.83
CA SER A 48 10.33 2.58 10.86
C SER A 48 9.86 3.23 12.16
N ASP A 49 10.82 3.65 12.98
CA ASP A 49 10.65 4.42 14.22
C ASP A 49 10.49 5.93 13.96
N GLN A 50 10.69 6.38 12.72
CA GLN A 50 10.81 7.81 12.41
C GLN A 50 9.50 8.59 12.48
N TYR A 51 8.33 7.93 12.45
CA TYR A 51 7.03 8.62 12.41
C TYR A 51 5.94 7.84 13.14
N GLU A 52 5.88 7.99 14.46
CA GLU A 52 4.86 7.38 15.31
C GLU A 52 3.68 8.33 15.52
N TYR A 53 2.50 7.94 15.03
CA TYR A 53 1.24 8.64 15.34
C TYR A 53 0.30 7.69 16.06
N PHE A 54 -0.04 8.03 17.29
CA PHE A 54 -1.06 7.32 18.05
C PHE A 54 -2.33 8.15 18.02
N ILE A 55 -3.38 7.60 17.43
CA ILE A 55 -4.66 8.28 17.29
C ILE A 55 -5.67 7.47 18.08
N SER A 56 -6.30 8.10 19.06
CA SER A 56 -7.43 7.46 19.72
C SER A 56 -8.62 7.44 18.77
N ASN A 57 -9.19 6.26 18.52
CA ASN A 57 -10.43 6.11 17.74
C ASN A 57 -11.67 6.72 18.43
N THR A 58 -11.51 7.32 19.62
CA THR A 58 -12.54 8.10 20.29
C THR A 58 -12.26 9.60 20.31
N GLU A 59 -11.19 10.03 19.63
CA GLU A 59 -10.85 11.43 19.47
C GLU A 59 -11.76 12.07 18.42
N ASP A 60 -12.62 13.00 18.85
CA ASP A 60 -13.51 13.76 17.98
C ASP A 60 -13.04 15.20 17.80
N ASN A 61 -11.85 15.54 18.33
CA ASN A 61 -11.27 16.86 18.19
C ASN A 61 -10.68 17.06 16.77
N PRO A 62 -11.21 17.99 15.97
CA PRO A 62 -10.74 18.23 14.60
C PRO A 62 -9.26 18.66 14.52
N SER A 63 -8.72 19.23 15.60
CA SER A 63 -7.33 19.70 15.65
C SER A 63 -6.29 18.57 15.55
N VAL A 64 -6.61 17.37 16.05
CA VAL A 64 -5.72 16.19 15.94
C VAL A 64 -5.58 15.75 14.49
N PHE A 65 -6.69 15.72 13.74
CA PHE A 65 -6.64 15.46 12.30
C PHE A 65 -5.92 16.54 11.51
N GLN A 66 -5.98 17.80 11.97
CA GLN A 66 -5.22 18.88 11.35
C GLN A 66 -3.71 18.72 11.58
N LEU A 67 -3.30 18.33 12.79
CA LEU A 67 -1.91 18.03 13.12
C LEU A 67 -1.37 16.89 12.24
N ILE A 68 -2.13 15.79 12.09
CA ILE A 68 -1.75 14.66 11.23
C ILE A 68 -1.59 15.12 9.77
N ARG A 69 -2.55 15.90 9.25
CA ARG A 69 -2.43 16.44 7.88
C ARG A 69 -1.18 17.28 7.71
N GLN A 70 -0.88 18.15 8.67
CA GLN A 70 0.31 18.99 8.62
C GLN A 70 1.59 18.17 8.65
N ASN A 71 1.64 17.15 9.50
CA ASN A 71 2.81 16.28 9.62
C ASN A 71 2.98 15.40 8.38
N LEU A 72 1.90 14.88 7.81
CA LEU A 72 1.92 14.15 6.54
C LEU A 72 2.45 15.05 5.42
N LEU A 73 2.00 16.31 5.36
CA LEU A 73 2.52 17.30 4.43
C LEU A 73 4.02 17.54 4.62
N ASN A 74 4.47 17.73 5.86
CA ASN A 74 5.88 17.92 6.18
C ASN A 74 6.72 16.69 5.82
N LEU A 75 6.20 15.48 6.00
CA LEU A 75 6.88 14.24 5.61
C LEU A 75 6.94 14.13 4.08
N ALA A 76 5.82 14.37 3.40
CA ALA A 76 5.75 14.30 1.95
C ALA A 76 6.76 15.25 1.29
N THR A 77 6.97 16.45 1.84
CA THR A 77 7.97 17.40 1.31
C THR A 77 9.42 16.96 1.50
N THR A 78 9.70 16.03 2.42
CA THR A 78 11.04 15.44 2.58
C THR A 78 11.33 14.28 1.62
N MET A 79 10.30 13.76 0.94
CA MET A 79 10.48 12.63 0.02
C MET A 79 11.29 13.07 -1.21
N LYS A 80 12.22 12.21 -1.65
CA LYS A 80 13.02 12.47 -2.88
C LYS A 80 12.16 12.68 -4.13
N THR A 81 10.96 12.11 -4.13
CA THR A 81 9.99 12.19 -5.21
C THR A 81 9.15 13.47 -5.17
N TRP A 82 9.25 14.28 -4.11
CA TRP A 82 8.48 15.51 -3.99
C TRP A 82 8.95 16.55 -5.00
N ASN A 83 7.99 17.16 -5.70
CA ASN A 83 8.24 18.20 -6.70
C ASN A 83 9.19 17.75 -7.84
N GLN A 84 9.30 16.45 -8.08
CA GLN A 84 10.03 15.93 -9.23
C GLN A 84 9.25 16.20 -10.53
N ASP A 85 9.99 16.55 -11.58
CA ASP A 85 9.41 16.74 -12.90
C ASP A 85 8.86 15.41 -13.42
N TYR A 86 7.57 15.42 -13.76
CA TYR A 86 6.87 14.26 -14.29
C TYR A 86 6.86 14.33 -15.82
N PRO A 87 7.36 13.31 -16.55
CA PRO A 87 7.39 13.34 -18.01
C PRO A 87 5.96 13.42 -18.60
N ILE A 88 5.64 14.54 -19.27
CA ILE A 88 4.30 14.77 -19.85
C ILE A 88 3.89 13.65 -20.82
N LYS A 89 4.85 13.04 -21.51
CA LYS A 89 4.61 11.92 -22.44
C LYS A 89 3.98 10.71 -21.75
N PHE A 90 4.24 10.50 -20.47
CA PHE A 90 3.72 9.36 -19.72
C PHE A 90 2.22 9.46 -19.45
N ILE A 91 1.69 10.69 -19.36
CA ILE A 91 0.29 10.97 -19.03
C ILE A 91 -0.69 10.31 -20.01
N GLN A 92 -0.36 10.27 -21.30
CA GLN A 92 -1.25 9.67 -22.31
C GLN A 92 -1.32 8.15 -22.14
N LEU A 93 -0.16 7.50 -21.98
CA LEU A 93 -0.10 6.06 -21.72
C LEU A 93 -0.82 5.71 -20.41
N GLU A 94 -0.62 6.48 -19.34
CA GLU A 94 -1.32 6.28 -18.07
C GLU A 94 -2.83 6.28 -18.24
N LYS A 95 -3.39 7.27 -18.95
CA LYS A 95 -4.84 7.33 -19.17
C LYS A 95 -5.35 6.08 -19.89
N CYS A 96 -4.65 5.65 -20.94
CA CYS A 96 -5.01 4.43 -21.66
C CYS A 96 -4.94 3.19 -20.75
N LEU A 97 -3.89 3.08 -19.92
CA LEU A 97 -3.73 1.95 -18.99
C LEU A 97 -4.75 1.99 -17.83
N GLN A 98 -5.17 3.16 -17.37
CA GLN A 98 -6.23 3.28 -16.36
C GLN A 98 -7.58 2.80 -16.88
N GLU A 99 -7.90 3.07 -18.16
CA GLU A 99 -9.09 2.50 -18.78
C GLU A 99 -8.94 0.98 -18.97
N LYS A 100 -7.76 0.53 -19.44
CA LYS A 100 -7.49 -0.90 -19.65
C LYS A 100 -7.56 -1.71 -18.35
N LYS A 101 -7.07 -1.13 -17.24
CA LYS A 101 -7.12 -1.72 -15.89
C LYS A 101 -8.54 -2.09 -15.46
N LYS A 102 -9.57 -1.38 -15.93
CA LYS A 102 -10.98 -1.69 -15.61
C LYS A 102 -11.46 -2.99 -16.27
N GLU A 103 -10.84 -3.38 -17.38
CA GLU A 103 -11.14 -4.62 -18.10
C GLU A 103 -10.30 -5.78 -17.58
N LEU A 104 -8.98 -5.59 -17.50
CA LEU A 104 -8.02 -6.62 -17.16
C LEU A 104 -6.96 -6.11 -16.16
N PRO A 105 -6.69 -6.85 -15.07
CA PRO A 105 -5.69 -6.46 -14.08
C PRO A 105 -4.25 -6.70 -14.55
N ILE A 106 -4.06 -7.51 -15.61
CA ILE A 106 -2.77 -7.85 -16.20
C ILE A 106 -2.87 -7.68 -17.72
N ILE A 107 -1.79 -7.19 -18.33
CA ILE A 107 -1.62 -7.18 -19.79
C ILE A 107 -0.24 -7.74 -20.16
N SER A 108 -0.09 -8.19 -21.40
CA SER A 108 1.19 -8.61 -21.95
C SER A 108 2.08 -7.41 -22.33
N PHE A 109 3.38 -7.66 -22.43
CA PHE A 109 4.32 -6.66 -22.93
C PHE A 109 4.00 -6.17 -24.34
N ASN A 110 3.54 -7.06 -25.21
CA ASN A 110 3.17 -6.70 -26.57
C ASN A 110 1.96 -5.77 -26.59
N GLU A 111 0.98 -5.98 -25.71
CA GLU A 111 -0.19 -5.10 -25.60
C GLU A 111 0.21 -3.70 -25.15
N ILE A 112 1.03 -3.56 -24.09
CA ILE A 112 1.46 -2.22 -23.67
C ILE A 112 2.31 -1.53 -24.74
N LYS A 113 3.15 -2.30 -25.44
CA LYS A 113 3.95 -1.78 -26.55
C LYS A 113 3.05 -1.26 -27.67
N GLN A 114 2.03 -2.02 -28.05
CA GLN A 114 1.05 -1.59 -29.03
C GLN A 114 0.33 -0.30 -28.59
N ILE A 115 -0.20 -0.26 -27.37
CA ILE A 115 -0.87 0.93 -26.82
C ILE A 115 0.10 2.13 -26.84
N SER A 116 1.36 1.94 -26.46
CA SER A 116 2.38 3.00 -26.44
C SER A 116 2.72 3.58 -27.82
N THR A 117 2.43 2.84 -28.90
CA THR A 117 2.61 3.31 -30.28
C THR A 117 1.37 4.00 -30.86
N GLU A 118 0.19 3.73 -30.29
CA GLU A 118 -1.10 4.26 -30.76
C GLU A 118 -1.49 5.59 -30.09
N ILE A 119 -0.86 5.95 -28.96
CA ILE A 119 -1.10 7.22 -28.26
C ILE A 119 -0.56 8.44 -29.02
N PRO A 120 -1.14 9.64 -28.79
CA PRO A 120 -0.52 10.89 -29.21
C PRO A 120 0.85 11.06 -28.54
N ASN A 121 1.90 11.26 -29.34
CA ASN A 121 3.32 11.23 -28.94
C ASN A 121 3.76 9.85 -28.43
N PRO A 122 3.94 8.88 -29.36
CA PRO A 122 4.31 7.52 -29.00
C PRO A 122 5.67 7.47 -28.31
N LEU A 123 5.79 6.52 -27.39
CA LEU A 123 7.02 6.25 -26.66
C LEU A 123 7.90 5.32 -27.49
N ASN A 124 9.19 5.63 -27.59
CA ASN A 124 10.16 4.67 -28.12
C ASN A 124 10.39 3.53 -27.10
N HIS A 125 11.16 2.51 -27.48
CA HIS A 125 11.40 1.36 -26.61
C HIS A 125 12.07 1.75 -25.28
N GLU A 126 13.10 2.60 -25.31
CA GLU A 126 13.81 3.05 -24.10
C GLU A 126 12.90 3.88 -23.18
N GLU A 127 12.09 4.76 -23.76
CA GLU A 127 11.11 5.57 -23.03
C GLU A 127 10.01 4.69 -22.40
N LEU A 128 9.57 3.63 -23.08
CA LEU A 128 8.62 2.66 -22.52
C LEU A 128 9.24 1.86 -21.37
N MET A 129 10.50 1.45 -21.50
CA MET A 129 11.20 0.76 -20.41
C MET A 129 11.39 1.68 -19.20
N LEU A 130 11.71 2.96 -19.43
CA LEU A 130 11.79 3.96 -18.37
C LEU A 130 10.43 4.18 -17.69
N TYR A 131 9.36 4.26 -18.48
CA TYR A 131 7.98 4.34 -17.97
C TYR A 131 7.68 3.18 -17.02
N LEU A 132 7.94 1.94 -17.47
CA LEU A 132 7.66 0.74 -16.68
C LEU A 132 8.45 0.71 -15.36
N LYS A 133 9.74 1.03 -15.39
CA LYS A 133 10.58 1.09 -14.19
C LYS A 133 10.10 2.18 -13.22
N PHE A 134 9.82 3.37 -13.74
CA PHE A 134 9.35 4.49 -12.94
C PHE A 134 8.00 4.19 -12.27
N HIS A 135 7.02 3.67 -13.01
CA HIS A 135 5.71 3.32 -12.45
C HIS A 135 5.73 2.09 -11.54
N HIS A 136 6.70 1.20 -11.72
CA HIS A 136 6.98 0.12 -10.77
C HIS A 136 7.46 0.65 -9.42
N GLU A 137 8.41 1.59 -9.42
CA GLU A 137 8.92 2.23 -8.20
C GLU A 137 7.82 3.00 -7.46
N LEU A 138 6.91 3.65 -8.20
CA LEU A 138 5.74 4.32 -7.63
C LEU A 138 4.64 3.35 -7.14
N ARG A 139 4.79 2.04 -7.37
CA ARG A 139 3.77 1.01 -7.10
C ARG A 139 2.43 1.26 -7.82
N ALA A 140 2.46 2.02 -8.91
CA ALA A 140 1.29 2.27 -9.74
C ALA A 140 0.96 1.05 -10.62
N LEU A 141 2.00 0.31 -11.04
CA LEU A 141 1.93 -0.99 -11.70
C LEU A 141 3.06 -1.88 -11.16
N VAL A 142 3.05 -3.17 -11.52
CA VAL A 142 4.18 -4.07 -11.26
C VAL A 142 4.77 -4.54 -12.57
N TYR A 143 6.08 -4.34 -12.72
CA TYR A 143 6.87 -4.79 -13.86
C TYR A 143 8.10 -5.52 -13.34
N PHE A 144 8.37 -6.71 -13.90
CA PHE A 144 9.51 -7.54 -13.55
C PHE A 144 10.50 -7.55 -14.72
N GLU A 145 11.68 -6.95 -14.53
CA GLU A 145 12.68 -6.86 -15.60
C GLU A 145 13.24 -8.25 -15.99
N ASP A 146 13.29 -9.19 -15.05
CA ASP A 146 13.68 -10.58 -15.27
C ASP A 146 12.58 -11.42 -15.96
N ARG A 147 11.33 -10.96 -15.93
CA ARG A 147 10.16 -11.59 -16.57
C ARG A 147 9.25 -10.55 -17.21
N PRO A 148 9.68 -9.94 -18.33
CA PRO A 148 9.01 -8.78 -18.89
C PRO A 148 7.68 -9.11 -19.56
N ASP A 149 7.32 -10.40 -19.70
CA ASP A 149 6.18 -10.88 -20.50
C ASP A 149 4.84 -10.28 -20.07
N TYR A 150 4.68 -9.99 -18.78
CA TYR A 150 3.44 -9.51 -18.18
C TYR A 150 3.67 -8.27 -17.33
N ILE A 151 2.74 -7.32 -17.44
CA ILE A 151 2.65 -6.14 -16.60
C ILE A 151 1.35 -6.20 -15.80
N ILE A 152 1.47 -6.04 -14.49
CA ILE A 152 0.33 -6.03 -13.58
C ILE A 152 -0.11 -4.58 -13.41
N LEU A 153 -1.26 -4.23 -13.99
CA LEU A 153 -1.85 -2.89 -13.89
C LEU A 153 -2.55 -2.67 -12.55
N ASP A 154 -3.06 -3.74 -11.94
CA ASP A 154 -3.74 -3.66 -10.65
C ASP A 154 -2.96 -4.32 -9.51
N THR A 155 -2.26 -3.50 -8.73
CA THR A 155 -1.52 -3.95 -7.55
C THR A 155 -2.43 -4.48 -6.44
N GLN A 156 -3.68 -4.03 -6.36
CA GLN A 156 -4.65 -4.53 -5.39
C GLN A 156 -5.07 -5.96 -5.75
N TRP A 157 -5.34 -6.23 -7.02
CA TRP A 157 -5.62 -7.57 -7.52
C TRP A 157 -4.49 -8.55 -7.18
N LEU A 158 -3.23 -8.14 -7.36
CA LEU A 158 -2.08 -8.97 -6.98
C LEU A 158 -2.03 -9.24 -5.47
N SER A 159 -2.28 -8.23 -4.65
CA SER A 159 -2.35 -8.40 -3.19
C SER A 159 -3.44 -9.40 -2.80
N ASP A 160 -4.60 -9.33 -3.46
CA ASP A 160 -5.70 -10.24 -3.20
C ASP A 160 -5.39 -11.67 -3.67
N ALA A 161 -4.69 -11.83 -4.79
CA ALA A 161 -4.15 -13.12 -5.23
C ALA A 161 -3.27 -13.75 -4.15
N PHE A 162 -2.30 -12.97 -3.63
CA PHE A 162 -1.40 -13.46 -2.57
C PHE A 162 -2.16 -13.80 -1.30
N LYS A 163 -3.15 -13.00 -0.89
CA LYS A 163 -4.00 -13.33 0.26
C LYS A 163 -4.66 -14.68 0.07
N CYS A 164 -5.23 -14.97 -1.10
CA CYS A 164 -5.83 -16.26 -1.39
C CYS A 164 -4.82 -17.42 -1.30
N ILE A 165 -3.60 -17.24 -1.81
CA ILE A 165 -2.57 -18.28 -1.82
C ILE A 165 -2.03 -18.56 -0.40
N ILE A 166 -1.73 -17.52 0.37
CA ILE A 166 -1.02 -17.68 1.65
C ILE A 166 -1.95 -17.88 2.85
N THR A 167 -3.23 -17.50 2.74
CA THR A 167 -4.17 -17.60 3.85
C THR A 167 -5.06 -18.84 3.73
N ALA A 168 -5.33 -19.48 4.87
CA ALA A 168 -6.29 -20.57 4.94
C ALA A 168 -7.68 -20.11 4.49
N GLU A 169 -8.46 -21.01 3.89
CA GLU A 169 -9.77 -20.75 3.25
C GLU A 169 -10.71 -19.87 4.10
N LYS A 170 -10.74 -20.09 5.43
CA LYS A 170 -11.54 -19.31 6.39
C LYS A 170 -11.24 -17.80 6.45
N PHE A 171 -10.08 -17.37 5.96
CA PHE A 171 -9.64 -15.96 5.93
C PHE A 171 -9.79 -15.30 4.56
N GLN A 172 -10.29 -16.02 3.55
CA GLN A 172 -10.44 -15.54 2.18
C GLN A 172 -11.76 -14.78 1.92
N LEU A 173 -12.63 -14.65 2.93
CA LEU A 173 -14.00 -14.10 2.81
C LEU A 173 -14.07 -12.65 2.27
N GLY A 174 -12.98 -11.87 2.35
CA GLY A 174 -12.91 -10.51 1.82
C GLY A 174 -12.28 -10.37 0.42
N ALA A 175 -11.53 -11.38 -0.05
CA ALA A 175 -10.83 -11.36 -1.33
C ALA A 175 -11.75 -11.69 -2.53
N ARG A 176 -12.94 -12.23 -2.26
CA ARG A 176 -13.95 -12.61 -3.26
C ARG A 176 -14.64 -11.44 -3.98
N ARG A 177 -14.25 -10.18 -3.75
CA ARG A 177 -14.83 -9.03 -4.47
C ARG A 177 -14.25 -8.84 -5.88
N HIS A 178 -13.07 -9.41 -6.14
CA HIS A 178 -12.47 -9.51 -7.47
C HIS A 178 -12.32 -11.01 -7.76
N LEU A 179 -13.40 -11.65 -8.19
CA LEU A 179 -13.49 -13.10 -8.29
C LEU A 179 -12.46 -13.65 -9.27
N PHE A 180 -11.39 -14.23 -8.72
CA PHE A 180 -10.69 -15.34 -9.34
C PHE A 180 -11.72 -16.46 -9.50
N THR A 181 -12.32 -16.58 -10.68
CA THR A 181 -13.25 -17.66 -11.01
C THR A 181 -12.50 -19.00 -11.04
N ASP A 182 -13.26 -20.09 -10.94
CA ASP A 182 -12.84 -21.49 -10.76
C ASP A 182 -11.87 -22.09 -11.81
N GLU A 183 -11.27 -21.28 -12.69
CA GLU A 183 -10.38 -21.72 -13.78
C GLU A 183 -8.97 -22.16 -13.32
N TRP A 184 -8.65 -21.99 -12.03
CA TRP A 184 -7.36 -22.35 -11.43
C TRP A 184 -7.36 -23.65 -10.61
N LYS A 185 -8.40 -24.47 -10.74
CA LYS A 185 -8.39 -25.84 -10.21
C LYS A 185 -7.52 -26.74 -11.12
N ILE A 186 -6.22 -26.76 -10.84
CA ILE A 186 -5.30 -27.82 -11.29
C ILE A 186 -5.47 -29.03 -10.39
#